data_AF-A0A5C5PZQ1-F1
#
_entry.id   AF-A0A5C5PZQ1-F1
#
_cell.length_a   1.000
_cell.length_b   1.000
_cell.length_c   1.000
_cell.angle_alpha   90.00
_cell.angle_beta   90.00
_cell.angle_gamma   90.00
#
_symmetry.space_group_name_H-M   'P 1'
#
loop_
_entity.id
_entity.type
_entity.pdbx_description
1 polymer ?
#
loop_
_entity_poly.entity_id
_entity_poly.type
_entity_poly.pdbx_seq_one_letter_code
_entity_poly.pdbx_strand_id
1 'polypeptide(L)'
;MNNVVFYVGFVFFSMLFYLPSFWARFAYSGGGISLLGLLSIAVYNIFFIGVHVLHAKTGYLPVIDKNTSNGAQWFSFFVAMAYVFSLPGAKKKYMWFTRK
;
A
#
# COMPACT_ATOMS: atom_id res chain seq x y z
N MET A 1 6.89 -24.53 7.01
CA MET A 1 7.11 -23.36 7.89
C MET A 1 6.13 -23.44 9.04
N ASN A 2 6.52 -23.09 10.26
CA ASN A 2 5.57 -23.01 11.37
C ASN A 2 4.54 -21.91 11.02
N ASN A 3 3.25 -22.26 10.95
CA ASN A 3 2.19 -21.38 10.46
C ASN A 3 2.20 -20.02 11.17
N VAL A 4 2.49 -20.00 12.46
CA VAL A 4 2.57 -18.77 13.27
C VAL A 4 3.69 -17.84 12.78
N VAL A 5 4.87 -18.38 12.49
CA VAL A 5 6.02 -17.60 12.00
C VAL A 5 5.71 -17.00 10.62
N PHE A 6 5.01 -17.74 9.77
CA PHE A 6 4.54 -17.23 8.49
C PHE A 6 3.61 -16.03 8.67
N TYR A 7 2.54 -16.15 9.48
CA TYR A 7 1.56 -15.08 9.63
C TYR A 7 2.16 -13.84 10.29
N VAL A 8 2.97 -14.03 11.34
CA VAL A 8 3.66 -12.92 12.03
C VAL A 8 4.62 -12.22 11.09
N GLY A 9 5.44 -12.97 10.36
CA GLY A 9 6.33 -12.40 9.35
C GLY A 9 5.55 -11.66 8.26
N PHE A 10 4.49 -12.27 7.73
CA PHE A 10 3.68 -11.67 6.68
C PHE A 10 3.06 -10.34 7.09
N VAL A 11 2.46 -10.27 8.28
CA VAL A 11 1.88 -9.03 8.82
C VAL A 11 2.97 -8.00 9.06
N PHE A 12 4.08 -8.41 9.67
CA PHE A 12 5.21 -7.53 9.98
C PHE A 12 5.80 -6.90 8.72
N PHE A 13 6.10 -7.70 7.69
CA PHE A 13 6.62 -7.19 6.41
C PHE A 13 5.60 -6.32 5.68
N SER A 14 4.31 -6.69 5.70
CA SER A 14 3.26 -5.87 5.09
C SER A 14 3.18 -4.48 5.73
N MET A 15 3.29 -4.39 7.07
CA MET A 15 3.32 -3.11 7.77
C MET A 15 4.60 -2.32 7.46
N LEU A 16 5.75 -3.01 7.44
CA LEU A 16 7.06 -2.40 7.17
C LEU A 16 7.12 -1.78 5.77
N PHE A 17 6.58 -2.47 4.75
CA PHE A 17 6.50 -1.92 3.40
C PHE A 17 5.37 -0.91 3.21
N TYR A 18 4.34 -0.90 4.07
CA TYR A 18 3.27 0.09 4.00
C TYR A 18 3.70 1.45 4.58
N LEU A 19 4.58 1.46 5.57
CA LEU A 19 5.08 2.65 6.25
C LEU A 19 5.59 3.76 5.31
N PRO A 20 6.46 3.47 4.32
CA PRO A 20 6.92 4.47 3.36
C PRO A 20 5.78 5.14 2.58
N SER A 21 4.79 4.36 2.14
CA SER A 21 3.62 4.88 1.43
C SER A 21 2.72 5.73 2.32
N PHE A 22 2.52 5.30 3.57
CA PHE A 22 1.79 6.08 4.56
C PHE A 22 2.48 7.41 4.86
N TRP A 23 3.80 7.39 5.05
CA TRP A 23 4.60 8.59 5.31
C TRP A 23 4.60 9.54 4.11
N ALA A 24 4.72 9.00 2.89
CA ALA A 24 4.66 9.77 1.65
C ALA A 24 3.36 10.59 1.55
N ARG A 25 2.22 10.04 1.97
CA ARG A 25 0.96 10.80 2.00
C ARG A 25 1.06 12.09 2.80
N PHE A 26 1.72 12.06 3.97
CA PHE A 26 1.88 13.24 4.82
C PHE A 26 2.97 14.17 4.32
N ALA A 27 4.14 13.61 3.96
CA ALA A 27 5.28 14.37 3.47
C ALA A 27 4.93 15.21 2.24
N TYR A 28 4.05 14.69 1.36
CA TYR A 28 3.72 15.35 0.10
C TYR A 28 2.38 16.06 0.07
N SER A 29 1.63 16.05 1.18
CA SER A 29 0.37 16.79 1.38
C SER A 29 0.54 18.32 1.30
N GLY A 30 1.74 18.85 1.56
CA GLY A 30 2.03 20.29 1.63
C GLY A 30 2.36 21.00 0.31
N GLY A 31 2.64 20.25 -0.75
CA GLY A 31 3.24 20.76 -1.99
C GLY A 31 4.77 20.80 -1.91
N GLY A 32 5.44 20.51 -3.02
CA GLY A 32 6.91 20.38 -3.08
C GLY A 32 7.40 19.01 -3.58
N ILE A 33 6.51 18.09 -3.94
CA ILE A 33 6.94 16.85 -4.60
C ILE A 33 7.37 17.14 -6.04
N SER A 34 8.56 16.68 -6.41
CA SER A 34 8.94 16.63 -7.82
C SER A 34 8.09 15.58 -8.54
N LEU A 35 7.87 15.77 -9.84
CA LEU A 35 7.14 14.79 -10.67
C LEU A 35 7.76 13.38 -10.54
N LEU A 36 9.08 13.30 -10.50
CA LEU A 36 9.83 12.05 -10.27
C LEU A 36 9.52 11.42 -8.90
N GLY A 37 9.45 12.23 -7.83
CA GLY A 37 9.08 11.75 -6.50
C GLY A 37 7.68 11.12 -6.51
N LEU A 38 6.70 11.79 -7.13
CA LEU A 38 5.34 11.26 -7.23
C LEU A 38 5.28 9.97 -8.04
N LEU A 39 6.00 9.90 -9.15
CA LEU A 39 6.03 8.72 -10.00
C LEU A 39 6.70 7.52 -9.30
N SER A 40 7.78 7.76 -8.56
CA SER A 40 8.46 6.70 -7.79
C SER A 40 7.54 6.08 -6.74
N ILE A 41 6.78 6.90 -6.02
CA ILE A 41 5.83 6.46 -4.98
C ILE A 41 4.63 5.78 -5.63
N ALA A 42 4.14 6.28 -6.76
CA ALA A 42 3.06 5.64 -7.50
C ALA A 42 3.46 4.24 -7.97
N VAL A 43 4.64 4.09 -8.58
CA VAL A 43 5.16 2.77 -9.02
C VAL A 43 5.34 1.84 -7.83
N TYR A 44 5.91 2.32 -6.73
CA TYR A 44 6.04 1.54 -5.49
C TYR A 44 4.70 1.04 -4.97
N ASN A 45 3.71 1.93 -4.85
CA ASN A 45 2.36 1.57 -4.41
C ASN A 45 1.70 0.56 -5.36
N ILE A 46 1.77 0.80 -6.68
CA ILE A 46 1.18 -0.10 -7.69
C ILE A 46 1.79 -1.49 -7.60
N PHE A 47 3.10 -1.59 -7.40
CA PHE A 47 3.78 -2.87 -7.23
C PHE A 47 3.24 -3.64 -6.02
N PHE A 48 3.18 -3.01 -4.84
CA PHE A 48 2.70 -3.67 -3.63
C PHE A 48 1.19 -3.97 -3.67
N ILE A 49 0.38 -3.09 -4.27
CA ILE A 49 -1.03 -3.36 -4.56
C ILE A 49 -1.14 -4.62 -5.42
N GLY A 50 -0.35 -4.72 -6.49
CA GLY A 50 -0.33 -5.88 -7.37
C GLY A 50 -0.03 -7.18 -6.62
N VAL A 51 1.00 -7.17 -5.77
CA VAL A 51 1.37 -8.33 -4.94
C VAL A 51 0.23 -8.74 -4.01
N HIS A 52 -0.36 -7.79 -3.28
CA HIS A 52 -1.44 -8.08 -2.33
C HIS A 52 -2.76 -8.49 -3.02
N VAL A 53 -3.09 -7.92 -4.18
CA VAL A 53 -4.26 -8.31 -4.98
C VAL A 53 -4.07 -9.70 -5.56
N LEU A 54 -2.87 -10.02 -6.06
CA LEU A 54 -2.53 -11.36 -6.53
C LEU A 54 -2.70 -12.38 -5.41
N HIS A 55 -2.17 -12.07 -4.22
CA HIS A 55 -2.34 -12.92 -3.05
C HIS A 55 -3.79 -13.08 -2.62
N ALA A 56 -4.56 -11.98 -2.59
CA ALA A 56 -5.98 -12.02 -2.25
C ALA A 56 -6.81 -12.86 -3.24
N LYS A 57 -6.44 -12.87 -4.54
CA LYS A 57 -7.15 -13.65 -5.57
C LYS A 57 -6.75 -15.12 -5.63
N THR A 58 -5.47 -15.42 -5.45
CA THR A 58 -4.90 -16.74 -5.78
C THR A 58 -4.36 -17.49 -4.57
N GLY A 59 -4.23 -16.82 -3.42
CA GLY A 59 -3.48 -17.30 -2.27
C GLY A 59 -1.96 -17.37 -2.52
N TYR A 60 -1.48 -16.96 -3.70
CA TYR A 60 -0.07 -17.08 -4.07
C TYR A 60 0.70 -15.85 -3.61
N LEU A 61 1.81 -16.05 -2.92
CA LEU A 61 2.81 -15.01 -2.66
C LEU A 61 4.03 -15.31 -3.55
N PRO A 62 4.61 -14.31 -4.22
CA PRO A 62 5.79 -14.52 -5.07
C PRO A 62 7.00 -15.15 -4.34
N VAL A 63 7.02 -15.04 -3.01
CA VAL A 63 8.13 -15.50 -2.15
C VAL A 63 7.80 -16.81 -1.44
N ILE A 64 6.53 -17.09 -1.20
CA ILE A 64 6.08 -18.23 -0.40
C ILE A 64 4.88 -18.82 -1.13
N ASP A 65 5.01 -20.09 -1.50
CA ASP A 65 4.03 -20.86 -2.27
C ASP A 65 2.60 -20.76 -1.69
N LYS A 66 1.61 -21.24 -2.44
CA LYS A 66 0.17 -21.09 -2.16
C LYS A 66 -0.21 -21.21 -0.68
N ASN A 67 -0.70 -20.12 -0.10
CA ASN A 67 -1.37 -20.11 1.19
C ASN A 67 -2.89 -20.06 0.98
N THR A 68 -3.59 -21.08 1.46
CA THR A 68 -5.05 -21.23 1.34
C THR A 68 -5.83 -20.56 2.47
N SER A 69 -5.15 -19.86 3.38
CA SER A 69 -5.80 -19.19 4.51
C SER A 69 -6.64 -17.98 4.07
N ASN A 70 -7.96 -18.10 4.21
CA ASN A 70 -8.90 -17.01 3.96
C ASN A 70 -8.55 -15.74 4.76
N GLY A 71 -8.04 -15.88 5.99
CA GLY A 71 -7.64 -14.74 6.81
C GLY A 71 -6.50 -13.92 6.20
N ALA A 72 -5.49 -14.59 5.63
CA ALA A 72 -4.36 -13.91 4.98
C ALA A 72 -4.77 -13.21 3.67
N GLN A 73 -5.71 -13.80 2.94
CA GLN A 73 -6.25 -13.24 1.70
C GLN A 73 -7.05 -11.97 1.99
N TRP A 74 -7.93 -11.98 3.01
CA TRP A 74 -8.64 -10.79 3.46
C TRP A 74 -7.71 -9.71 3.97
N PHE A 75 -6.71 -10.07 4.79
CA PHE A 75 -5.71 -9.12 5.25
C PHE A 75 -5.00 -8.44 4.06
N SER A 76 -4.60 -9.21 3.06
CA SER A 76 -3.96 -8.67 1.85
C SER A 76 -4.87 -7.73 1.08
N PHE A 77 -6.16 -8.05 0.98
CA PHE A 77 -7.13 -7.16 0.36
C PHE A 77 -7.22 -5.80 1.09
N PHE A 78 -7.29 -5.81 2.43
CA PHE A 78 -7.29 -4.58 3.22
C PHE A 78 -5.99 -3.79 3.09
N VAL A 79 -4.83 -4.47 3.04
CA VAL A 79 -3.53 -3.81 2.82
C VAL A 79 -3.45 -3.18 1.43
N ALA A 80 -3.93 -3.86 0.39
CA ALA A 80 -4.02 -3.29 -0.95
C ALA A 80 -4.89 -2.02 -0.96
N MET A 81 -6.04 -2.04 -0.28
CA MET A 81 -6.87 -0.83 -0.13
C MET A 81 -6.15 0.28 0.64
N ALA A 82 -5.42 -0.06 1.71
CA ALA A 82 -4.64 0.91 2.47
C ALA A 82 -3.61 1.61 1.57
N TYR A 83 -2.91 0.85 0.71
CA TYR A 83 -1.99 1.42 -0.27
C TYR A 83 -2.69 2.39 -1.24
N VAL A 84 -3.87 2.03 -1.77
CA VAL A 84 -4.67 2.92 -2.63
C VAL A 84 -5.03 4.22 -1.89
N PHE A 85 -5.47 4.14 -0.63
CA PHE A 85 -5.78 5.33 0.17
C PHE A 85 -4.54 6.11 0.59
N SER A 86 -3.37 5.50 0.60
CA SER A 86 -2.10 6.15 0.92
C SER A 86 -1.48 6.89 -0.28
N LEU A 87 -2.04 6.73 -1.49
CA LEU A 87 -1.54 7.45 -2.65
C LEU A 87 -1.61 8.97 -2.42
N PRO A 88 -0.51 9.70 -2.66
CA PRO A 88 -0.51 11.15 -2.53
C PRO A 88 -1.43 11.75 -3.59
N GLY A 89 -2.59 12.24 -3.15
CA GLY A 89 -3.52 12.96 -4.02
C GLY A 89 -2.97 14.33 -4.40
N ALA A 90 -3.29 14.79 -5.61
CA ALA A 90 -3.11 16.20 -5.96
C ALA A 90 -3.76 17.08 -4.88
N LYS A 91 -3.10 18.18 -4.48
CA LYS A 91 -3.61 19.14 -3.49
C LYS A 91 -5.12 19.28 -3.68
N LYS A 92 -5.91 18.94 -2.66
CA LYS A 92 -7.25 19.51 -2.56
C LYS A 92 -7.01 21.01 -2.46
N LYS A 93 -7.08 21.72 -3.59
CA LYS A 93 -7.34 23.17 -3.55
C LYS A 93 -8.62 23.26 -2.75
N TYR A 94 -8.49 23.65 -1.48
CA TYR A 94 -9.64 24.06 -0.69
C TYR A 94 -10.20 25.26 -1.47
N MET A 95 -11.17 25.02 -2.36
CA MET A 95 -11.88 26.04 -3.16
C MET A 95 -12.78 26.91 -2.27
N TRP A 96 -12.40 27.11 -1.01
CA TRP A 96 -13.15 27.91 -0.05
C TRP A 96 -12.78 29.39 -0.12
N PHE A 97 -11.72 29.77 -0.85
CA PHE A 97 -11.21 31.15 -0.91
C PHE A 97 -11.05 31.73 -2.33
N THR A 98 -11.80 31.26 -3.32
CA THR A 98 -11.90 31.90 -4.66
C THR A 98 -13.22 32.63 -4.87
N ARG A 99 -13.68 33.36 -3.85
CA ARG A 99 -14.62 34.49 -4.02
C ARG A 99 -13.96 35.74 -3.46
N LYS A 100 -13.28 36.48 -4.33
CA LYS A 100 -13.10 37.93 -4.24
C LYS A 100 -13.27 38.48 -5.64
#